data_AF-A0A966BS37-F1
#
_entry.id   AF-A0A966BS37-F1
#
_cell.length_a   1.000
_cell.length_b   1.000
_cell.length_c   1.000
_cell.angle_alpha   90.00
_cell.angle_beta   90.00
_cell.angle_gamma   90.00
#
_symmetry.space_group_name_H-M   'P 1'
#
loop_
_entity.id
_entity.type
_entity.pdbx_description
1 polymer ?
#
loop_
_entity_poly.entity_id
_entity_poly.type
_entity_poly.pdbx_seq_one_letter_code
_entity_poly.pdbx_strand_id
1 'polypeptide(L)' 'MESKTHIVENWLPRYTGTGLEQFGQYILLTNFDNYVEIFAEKMGTEVCGRDKAMRNAT' A
#
# COMPACT_ATOMS: atom_id res chain seq x y z
N MET A 1 -21.32 13.28 -11.03
CA MET A 1 -20.34 13.57 -9.96
C MET A 1 -19.82 12.23 -9.50
N GLU A 2 -18.51 12.02 -9.54
CA GLU A 2 -17.92 10.78 -9.03
C GLU A 2 -18.19 10.66 -7.53
N SER A 3 -18.56 9.46 -7.07
CA SER A 3 -18.79 9.22 -5.65
C SER A 3 -17.46 9.16 -4.90
N LYS A 4 -17.45 9.52 -3.62
CA LYS A 4 -16.24 9.38 -2.77
C LYS A 4 -15.68 7.96 -2.83
N THR A 5 -16.57 6.97 -2.80
CA THR A 5 -16.21 5.54 -2.90
C THR A 5 -15.48 5.25 -4.20
N HIS A 6 -16.03 5.67 -5.33
CA HIS A 6 -15.39 5.45 -6.64
C HIS A 6 -14.01 6.11 -6.74
N ILE A 7 -13.86 7.32 -6.20
CA ILE A 7 -12.57 8.03 -6.18
C ILE A 7 -11.54 7.23 -5.36
N VAL A 8 -11.91 6.77 -4.16
CA VAL A 8 -11.00 6.00 -3.28
C VAL A 8 -10.63 4.66 -3.91
N GLU A 9 -11.61 3.93 -4.45
CA GLU A 9 -11.39 2.64 -5.11
C GLU A 9 -10.45 2.75 -6.31
N ASN A 10 -10.52 3.88 -7.02
CA ASN A 10 -9.64 4.14 -8.16
C ASN A 10 -8.24 4.60 -7.73
N TRP A 11 -8.13 5.46 -6.72
CA TRP A 11 -6.88 6.11 -6.36
C TRP A 11 -5.99 5.24 -5.49
N LEU A 12 -6.55 4.54 -4.50
CA LEU A 12 -5.74 3.78 -3.55
C LEU A 12 -4.81 2.77 -4.27
N PRO A 13 -5.28 1.92 -5.20
CA PRO A 13 -4.39 1.00 -5.92
C PRO A 13 -3.39 1.70 -6.84
N ARG A 14 -3.72 2.89 -7.37
CA ARG A 14 -2.81 3.65 -8.23
C ARG A 14 -1.61 4.19 -7.48
N TYR A 15 -1.81 4.64 -6.24
CA TYR A 15 -0.74 5.19 -5.41
C TYR A 15 0.08 4.12 -4.70
N THR A 16 -0.49 2.95 -4.44
CA THR A 16 0.15 1.88 -3.66
C THR A 16 0.68 0.72 -4.49
N GLY A 17 0.12 0.51 -5.69
CA GLY A 17 0.38 -0.68 -6.50
C GLY A 17 -0.30 -1.95 -5.96
N THR A 18 -1.14 -1.84 -4.94
CA THR A 18 -1.78 -2.97 -4.24
C THR A 18 -3.29 -2.95 -4.47
N GLY A 19 -3.87 -4.10 -4.83
CA GLY A 19 -5.32 -4.26 -5.00
C GLY A 19 -6.08 -4.04 -3.68
N LEU A 20 -7.33 -3.57 -3.75
CA LEU A 20 -8.12 -3.24 -2.55
C LEU A 20 -8.34 -4.45 -1.64
N GLU A 21 -8.50 -5.62 -2.25
CA GLU A 21 -8.69 -6.92 -1.60
C GLU A 21 -7.46 -7.46 -0.87
N GLN A 22 -6.29 -6.90 -1.16
CA GLN A 22 -5.00 -7.32 -0.56
C GLN A 22 -4.68 -6.54 0.71
N PHE A 23 -5.43 -5.47 1.02
CA PHE A 23 -5.22 -4.71 2.25
C PHE A 23 -5.73 -5.48 3.46
N GLY A 24 -4.86 -5.67 4.45
CA GLY A 24 -5.25 -6.13 5.77
C GLY A 24 -6.17 -5.15 6.50
N GLN A 25 -6.93 -5.66 7.47
CA GLN A 25 -7.82 -4.85 8.29
C GLN A 25 -7.06 -3.83 9.17
N TYR A 26 -5.82 -4.13 9.53
CA TYR A 26 -4.99 -3.31 10.40
C TYR A 26 -3.86 -2.68 9.61
N ILE A 27 -3.83 -1.34 9.60
CA ILE A 27 -2.87 -0.57 8.82
C ILE A 27 -1.89 0.14 9.74
N LEU A 28 -0.60 -0.01 9.43
CA LEU A 28 0.48 0.81 9.99
C LEU A 28 0.92 1.81 8.93
N LEU A 29 1.07 3.07 9.32
CA LEU A 29 1.55 4.14 8.42
C LEU A 29 2.95 4.57 8.86
N THR A 30 3.80 4.82 7.87
CA THR A 30 5.15 5.36 8.06
C THR A 30 5.45 6.35 6.95
N ASN A 31 6.32 7.30 7.25
CA ASN A 31 6.87 8.27 6.31
C ASN A 31 8.28 7.88 5.83
N PHE A 32 8.76 6.68 6.17
CA PHE A 32 10.09 6.18 5.80
C PHE A 32 9.97 4.90 4.97
N ASP A 33 10.39 4.96 3.71
CA ASP A 33 10.42 3.78 2.82
C ASP A 33 11.22 2.62 3.42
N ASN A 34 12.32 2.92 4.12
CA ASN A 34 13.17 1.91 4.77
C ASN A 34 12.40 1.05 5.79
N TYR A 35 11.36 1.58 6.44
CA TYR A 35 10.56 0.79 7.38
C TYR A 35 9.72 -0.26 6.65
N VAL A 36 9.27 0.02 5.42
CA VAL A 36 8.56 -0.95 4.59
C VAL A 36 9.49 -2.07 4.17
N GLU A 37 10.73 -1.75 3.77
CA GLU A 37 11.75 -2.75 3.42
C GLU A 37 12.08 -3.66 4.62
N ILE A 38 12.33 -3.08 5.79
CA ILE A 38 12.62 -3.82 7.02
C ILE A 38 11.43 -4.70 7.43
N PHE A 39 10.20 -4.18 7.31
CA PHE A 39 9.00 -4.96 7.61
C PHE A 39 8.89 -6.17 6.66
N ALA A 40 9.10 -5.95 5.37
CA ALA A 40 9.04 -6.99 4.35
C ALA A 40 10.08 -8.10 4.62
N GLU A 41 11.32 -7.74 4.91
CA GLU A 41 12.38 -8.69 5.29
C GLU A 41 12.02 -9.47 6.56
N LYS A 42 11.54 -8.79 7.61
CA LYS A 42 11.21 -9.42 8.89
C LYS A 42 10.02 -10.38 8.81
N MET A 43 9.04 -10.06 7.97
CA MET A 43 7.82 -10.87 7.81
C MET A 43 7.93 -11.87 6.65
N GLY A 44 9.01 -11.82 5.87
CA GLY A 44 9.19 -12.68 4.69
C GLY A 44 8.18 -12.38 3.57
N THR A 45 7.75 -11.12 3.45
CA THR A 45 6.84 -10.66 2.38
C THR A 45 7.60 -9.79 1.36
N GLU A 46 6.94 -9.47 0.26
CA GLU A 46 7.48 -8.62 -0.80
C GLU A 46 7.01 -7.17 -0.65
N VAL A 47 7.84 -6.23 -1.10
CA VAL A 47 7.46 -4.83 -1.19
C VAL A 47 6.74 -4.59 -2.51
N CYS A 48 5.45 -4.25 -2.41
CA CYS A 48 4.60 -3.85 -3.52
C CYS A 48 4.80 -2.35 -3.84
N GLY A 49 4.79 -2.03 -5.14
CA GLY A 49 4.81 -0.65 -5.61
C GLY A 49 6.11 0.11 -5.32
N ARG A 50 7.28 -0.53 -5.47
CA ARG A 50 8.60 0.13 -5.35
C ARG A 50 8.78 1.35 -6.27
N ASP A 51 8.05 1.38 -7.38
CA ASP A 51 7.97 2.47 -8.36
C ASP A 51 6.81 3.46 -8.08
N LYS A 52 6.04 3.24 -7.01
CA LYS A 52 4.89 4.07 -6.63
C LYS A 52 5.22 5.01 -5.48
N ALA A 53 4.38 6.02 -5.33
CA ALA A 53 4.52 7.04 -4.29
C ALA A 53 4.25 6.49 -2.87
N MET A 54 3.48 5.40 -2.74
CA MET A 54 3.11 4.80 -1.46
C MET A 54 3.35 3.28 -1.45
N ARG A 55 4.62 2.88 -1.60
CA ARG A 55 5.03 1.47 -1.49
C ARG A 55 4.56 0.86 -0.16
N ASN A 56 4.23 -0.42 -0.18
CA ASN A 56 3.76 -1.13 1.01
C ASN A 56 4.20 -2.59 0.97
N ALA A 57 3.98 -3.29 2.08
CA ALA A 57 4.21 -4.71 2.23
C ALA A 57 3.11 -5.24 3.16
N THR A 58 2.55 -6.40 2.83
CA THR A 58 1.45 -7.03 3.59
C THR A 58 1.67 -8.51 3.77
#